data_AF-A0A2W1BTP7-F1
#
_entry.id   AF-A0A2W1BTP7-F1
#
_cell.length_a   1.000
_cell.length_b   1.000
_cell.length_c   1.000
_cell.angle_alpha   90.00
_cell.angle_beta   90.00
_cell.angle_gamma   90.00
#
_symmetry.space_group_name_H-M   'P 1'
#
loop_
_entity.id
_entity.type
_entity.pdbx_description
1 polymer ?
#
loop_
_entity_poly.entity_id
_entity_poly.type
_entity_poly.pdbx_seq_one_letter_code
_entity_poly.pdbx_strand_id
1 'polypeptide(L)'
;MKGSVPLSIKRAKIRLLVIQNFHFTFYFTPTDRRLKYKMNSKGRQELVIEGFSYNVHISKILPLGLIKSRWRCTKHKKGCTGAVHLIDGILCTAPTIHNHPPDGWNPKAGNSARPIASSTDDHRRFDVAISVQVYERAHSYADGKIISY
;
A
#
# COMPACT_ATOMS: atom_id res chain seq x y z
N MET A 1 25.30 23.52 -22.61
CA MET A 1 25.03 22.95 -21.26
C MET A 1 23.71 23.51 -20.77
N LYS A 2 22.63 22.70 -20.72
CA LYS A 2 21.31 23.14 -20.23
C LYS A 2 21.16 22.66 -18.79
N GLY A 3 21.17 23.60 -17.83
CA GLY A 3 21.00 23.32 -16.41
C GLY A 3 19.55 22.97 -16.09
N SER A 4 19.34 21.85 -15.40
CA SER A 4 18.04 21.42 -14.88
C SER A 4 17.69 22.20 -13.61
N VAL A 5 16.53 22.86 -13.60
CA VAL A 5 16.02 23.60 -12.45
C VAL A 5 15.33 22.62 -11.48
N PRO A 6 15.61 22.67 -10.16
CA PRO A 6 14.93 21.81 -9.19
C PRO A 6 13.47 22.25 -9.00
N LEU A 7 12.53 21.33 -9.24
CA LEU A 7 11.12 21.53 -8.98
C LEU A 7 10.87 21.68 -7.46
N SER A 8 10.41 22.86 -7.06
CA SER A 8 9.98 23.17 -5.69
C SER A 8 8.61 22.53 -5.42
N ILE A 9 8.59 21.45 -4.64
CA ILE A 9 7.36 20.76 -4.25
C ILE A 9 6.73 21.51 -3.07
N LYS A 10 5.61 22.19 -3.33
CA LYS A 10 4.79 22.84 -2.30
C LYS A 10 3.97 21.79 -1.55
N ARG A 11 4.02 21.81 -0.21
CA ARG A 11 3.21 20.93 0.66
C ARG A 11 1.72 21.27 0.50
N ALA A 12 0.91 20.32 0.03
CA ALA A 12 -0.54 20.46 0.00
C ALA A 12 -1.14 19.98 1.34
N LYS A 13 -1.80 20.89 2.06
CA LYS A 13 -2.55 20.58 3.28
C LYS A 13 -4.00 20.31 2.89
N ILE A 14 -4.38 19.04 2.73
CA ILE A 14 -5.76 18.68 2.43
C ILE A 14 -6.62 18.85 3.69
N ARG A 15 -7.62 19.73 3.64
CA ARG A 15 -8.67 19.83 4.65
C ARG A 15 -9.65 18.68 4.44
N LEU A 16 -9.70 17.77 5.42
CA LEU A 16 -10.71 16.71 5.50
C LEU A 16 -12.11 17.34 5.68
N LEU A 17 -13.08 16.93 4.87
CA LEU A 17 -14.49 17.17 5.12
C LEU A 17 -14.93 16.31 6.31
N VAL A 18 -15.36 17.00 7.38
CA VAL A 18 -15.84 16.43 8.62
C VAL A 18 -17.27 15.93 8.41
N ILE A 19 -17.44 14.64 8.25
CA ILE A 19 -18.74 14.00 8.44
C ILE A 19 -18.72 13.50 9.89
N GLN A 20 -19.35 14.27 10.79
CA GLN A 20 -19.58 13.98 12.22
C GLN A 20 -18.44 13.24 12.97
N ASN A 21 -17.59 14.01 13.66
CA ASN A 21 -16.75 13.61 14.81
C ASN A 21 -15.68 12.50 14.63
N PHE A 22 -15.39 12.01 13.43
CA PHE A 22 -14.23 11.12 13.21
C PHE A 22 -13.17 11.79 12.31
N HIS A 23 -12.13 12.34 12.94
CA HIS A 23 -10.91 12.75 12.24
C HIS A 23 -10.04 11.51 11.97
N PHE A 24 -10.17 10.93 10.77
CA PHE A 24 -9.22 9.94 10.27
C PHE A 24 -8.19 10.63 9.37
N THR A 25 -7.05 11.01 9.92
CA THR A 25 -5.92 11.47 9.11
C THR A 25 -5.17 10.26 8.57
N PHE A 26 -5.43 9.90 7.32
CA PHE A 26 -4.64 8.90 6.62
C PHE A 26 -3.48 9.59 5.89
N TYR A 27 -2.26 9.26 6.29
CA TYR A 27 -1.07 9.62 5.52
C TYR A 27 -0.83 8.51 4.49
N PHE A 28 -1.25 8.75 3.26
CA PHE A 28 -0.90 7.88 2.14
C PHE A 28 0.40 8.38 1.55
N THR A 29 1.50 7.68 1.82
CA THR A 29 2.66 7.80 0.95
C THR A 29 2.31 7.03 -0.33
N PRO A 30 2.35 7.67 -1.51
CA PRO A 30 2.46 6.94 -2.76
C PRO A 30 3.82 6.28 -2.73
N THR A 31 3.89 5.14 -2.06
CA THR A 31 4.94 4.21 -2.39
C THR A 31 4.60 3.77 -3.80
N ASP A 32 5.39 4.18 -4.80
CA ASP A 32 5.42 3.58 -6.14
C ASP A 32 5.95 2.14 -6.05
N ARG A 33 5.45 1.39 -5.08
CA ARG A 33 5.62 -0.02 -4.94
C ARG A 33 4.59 -0.59 -5.88
N ARG A 34 5.00 -0.80 -7.14
CA ARG A 34 4.22 -1.55 -8.11
C ARG A 34 3.75 -2.84 -7.46
N LEU A 35 2.45 -2.90 -7.17
CA LEU A 35 1.82 -4.10 -6.61
C LEU A 35 1.95 -5.20 -7.64
N LYS A 36 2.64 -6.28 -7.28
CA LYS A 36 2.75 -7.46 -8.12
C LYS A 36 1.74 -8.46 -7.64
N TYR A 37 1.05 -9.11 -8.58
CA TYR A 37 0.15 -10.20 -8.28
C TYR A 37 0.67 -11.47 -8.95
N LYS A 38 0.50 -12.60 -8.29
CA LYS A 38 0.75 -13.93 -8.86
C LYS A 38 -0.38 -14.87 -8.49
N MET A 39 -0.56 -15.92 -9.27
CA MET A 39 -1.45 -17.01 -8.90
C MET A 39 -0.64 -18.08 -8.17
N ASN A 40 -1.17 -18.63 -7.08
CA ASN A 40 -0.58 -19.82 -6.46
C ASN A 40 -1.05 -21.10 -7.16
N SER A 41 -0.45 -22.24 -6.79
CA SER A 41 -0.80 -23.55 -7.33
C SER A 41 -2.25 -23.97 -7.06
N LYS A 42 -2.96 -23.27 -6.18
CA LYS A 42 -4.37 -23.49 -5.88
C LYS A 42 -5.30 -22.54 -6.63
N GLY A 43 -4.77 -21.78 -7.59
CA GLY A 43 -5.53 -20.82 -8.39
C GLY A 43 -6.00 -19.58 -7.61
N ARG A 44 -5.43 -19.30 -6.44
CA ARG A 44 -5.73 -18.07 -5.68
C ARG A 44 -4.71 -16.99 -5.99
N GLN A 45 -5.18 -15.75 -6.06
CA GLN A 45 -4.34 -14.58 -6.25
C GLN A 45 -3.57 -14.24 -4.97
N GLU A 46 -2.26 -14.06 -5.09
CA GLU A 46 -1.35 -13.63 -4.04
C GLU A 46 -0.76 -12.26 -4.40
N LEU A 47 -0.69 -11.38 -3.41
CA LEU A 47 -0.04 -10.08 -3.52
C LEU A 47 1.44 -10.24 -3.18
N VAL A 48 2.33 -9.66 -3.97
CA VAL A 48 3.78 -9.69 -3.76
C VAL A 48 4.30 -8.27 -3.60
N ILE A 49 4.83 -7.98 -2.41
CA ILE A 49 5.44 -6.69 -2.06
C ILE A 49 6.82 -6.97 -1.52
N GLU A 50 7.86 -6.40 -2.13
CA GLU A 50 9.26 -6.51 -1.68
C GLU A 50 9.73 -7.97 -1.51
N GLY A 51 9.23 -8.86 -2.37
CA GLY A 51 9.55 -10.29 -2.33
C GLY A 51 8.79 -11.09 -1.25
N PHE A 52 7.94 -10.44 -0.45
CA PHE A 52 7.04 -11.12 0.48
C PHE A 52 5.68 -11.38 -0.19
N SER A 53 5.18 -12.60 -0.07
CA SER A 53 3.85 -12.95 -0.57
C SER A 53 2.80 -12.81 0.53
N TYR A 54 1.62 -12.31 0.16
CA TYR A 54 0.47 -12.14 1.03
C TYR A 54 -0.78 -12.76 0.41
N ASN A 55 -1.64 -13.31 1.27
CA ASN A 55 -2.96 -13.81 0.92
C ASN A 55 -4.03 -12.88 1.50
N VAL A 56 -5.16 -12.72 0.79
CA VAL A 56 -6.34 -12.02 1.32
C VAL A 56 -6.78 -12.74 2.59
N HIS A 57 -6.89 -11.99 3.68
CA HIS A 57 -7.41 -12.49 4.94
C HIS A 57 -8.88 -12.10 5.10
N ILE A 58 -9.18 -10.80 5.02
CA ILE A 58 -10.54 -10.26 5.18
C ILE A 58 -10.68 -9.04 4.26
N SER A 59 -11.83 -8.92 3.61
CA SER A 59 -12.23 -7.72 2.86
C SER A 59 -13.53 -7.16 3.42
N LYS A 60 -13.64 -5.83 3.47
CA LYS A 60 -14.83 -5.11 3.95
C LYS A 60 -15.11 -3.94 3.02
N ILE A 61 -16.39 -3.69 2.75
CA ILE A 61 -16.83 -2.48 2.06
C ILE A 61 -16.92 -1.36 3.10
N LEU A 62 -16.28 -0.23 2.83
CA LEU A 62 -16.34 0.98 3.62
C LEU A 62 -17.53 1.84 3.19
N PRO A 63 -17.94 2.83 4.01
CA PRO A 63 -18.78 3.92 3.53
C PRO A 63 -18.17 4.51 2.25
N LEU A 64 -19.02 4.90 1.29
CA LEU A 64 -18.65 5.32 -0.08
C LEU A 64 -18.31 4.18 -1.06
N GLY A 65 -18.60 2.92 -0.71
CA GLY A 65 -18.44 1.79 -1.64
C GLY A 65 -16.98 1.33 -1.86
N LEU A 66 -16.03 1.88 -1.10
CA LEU A 66 -14.62 1.52 -1.22
C LEU A 66 -14.33 0.16 -0.60
N ILE A 67 -13.45 -0.64 -1.20
CA ILE A 67 -13.10 -1.97 -0.67
C ILE A 67 -11.81 -1.88 0.14
N LYS A 68 -11.90 -2.07 1.46
CA LYS A 68 -10.74 -2.24 2.34
C LYS A 68 -10.44 -3.72 2.55
N SER A 69 -9.29 -4.17 2.09
CA SER A 69 -8.82 -5.55 2.26
C SER A 69 -7.57 -5.61 3.13
N ARG A 70 -7.54 -6.56 4.06
CA ARG A 70 -6.36 -6.93 4.85
C ARG A 70 -5.73 -8.17 4.24
N TRP A 71 -4.45 -8.08 3.93
CA TRP A 71 -3.64 -9.16 3.38
C TRP A 71 -2.61 -9.58 4.43
N ARG A 72 -2.54 -10.88 4.71
CA ARG A 72 -1.57 -11.45 5.68
C ARG A 72 -0.48 -12.21 4.96
N CYS A 73 0.73 -12.17 5.50
CA CYS A 73 1.85 -12.92 4.97
C CYS A 73 1.48 -14.41 4.82
N THR A 74 1.90 -15.03 3.71
CA THR A 74 1.63 -16.46 3.48
C THR A 74 2.25 -17.37 4.55
N LYS A 75 3.34 -16.94 5.19
CA LYS A 75 3.99 -17.64 6.30
C LYS A 75 3.37 -17.35 7.68
N HIS A 76 2.17 -16.76 7.77
CA HIS A 76 1.52 -16.50 9.06
C HIS A 76 1.34 -17.76 9.91
N LYS A 77 1.10 -18.92 9.29
CA LYS A 77 1.04 -20.21 9.99
C LYS A 77 2.37 -20.64 10.63
N LYS A 78 3.50 -20.03 10.21
CA LYS A 78 4.83 -20.20 10.78
C LYS A 78 5.20 -19.07 11.77
N GLY A 79 4.21 -18.33 12.26
CA GLY A 79 4.39 -17.25 13.23
C GLY A 79 4.67 -15.88 12.65
N CYS A 80 4.67 -15.70 11.31
CA CYS A 80 4.87 -14.38 10.72
C CYS A 80 3.65 -13.46 10.96
N THR A 81 3.87 -12.27 11.49
CA THR A 81 2.81 -11.30 11.79
C THR A 81 2.63 -10.24 10.70
N GLY A 82 3.46 -10.25 9.66
CA GLY A 82 3.42 -9.29 8.55
C GLY A 82 2.05 -9.22 7.88
N ALA A 83 1.50 -8.01 7.79
CA ALA A 83 0.19 -7.77 7.18
C ALA A 83 0.12 -6.37 6.55
N VAL A 84 -0.49 -6.30 5.37
CA VAL A 84 -0.73 -5.04 4.65
C VAL A 84 -2.22 -4.80 4.47
N HIS A 85 -2.59 -3.54 4.25
CA HIS A 85 -3.96 -3.16 3.91
C HIS A 85 -3.98 -2.48 2.55
N LEU A 86 -4.93 -2.91 1.70
CA LEU A 86 -5.28 -2.23 0.46
C LEU A 86 -6.65 -1.57 0.64
N ILE A 87 -6.79 -0.32 0.19
CA ILE A 87 -8.09 0.33 0.01
C ILE A 87 -8.23 0.60 -1.48
N ASP A 88 -9.20 -0.06 -2.12
CA ASP A 88 -9.47 0.11 -3.55
C ASP A 88 -8.23 -0.09 -4.44
N GLY A 89 -7.44 -1.12 -4.11
CA GLY A 89 -6.19 -1.44 -4.81
C GLY A 89 -4.99 -0.57 -4.42
N ILE A 90 -5.16 0.44 -3.56
CA ILE A 90 -4.09 1.32 -3.10
C ILE A 90 -3.49 0.78 -1.80
N LEU A 91 -2.15 0.73 -1.70
CA LEU A 91 -1.44 0.34 -0.48
C LEU A 91 -1.48 1.42 0.59
N CYS A 92 -2.02 1.07 1.76
CA CYS A 92 -2.30 2.01 2.84
C CYS A 92 -1.50 1.74 4.12
N THR A 93 -0.53 0.81 4.10
CA THR A 93 0.11 0.29 5.33
C THR A 93 1.55 0.69 5.55
N ALA A 94 1.86 0.79 6.85
CA ALA A 94 3.18 0.93 7.47
C ALA A 94 4.12 -0.27 7.17
N PRO A 95 5.43 -0.11 7.44
CA PRO A 95 6.40 -1.20 7.35
C PRO A 95 5.93 -2.44 8.11
N THR A 96 5.98 -3.58 7.43
CA THR A 96 5.61 -4.87 8.00
C THR A 96 6.85 -5.59 8.50
N ILE A 97 6.86 -5.97 9.77
CA ILE A 97 7.93 -6.81 10.34
C ILE A 97 7.66 -8.26 9.94
N HIS A 98 8.61 -8.86 9.23
CA HIS A 98 8.60 -10.30 8.90
C HIS A 98 9.67 -11.02 9.71
N ASN A 99 9.37 -12.22 10.17
CA ASN A 99 10.30 -13.08 10.90
C ASN A 99 10.98 -14.13 9.98
N HIS A 100 10.93 -13.92 8.67
CA HIS A 100 11.52 -14.78 7.67
C HIS A 100 12.06 -13.94 6.51
N PRO A 101 13.02 -14.46 5.72
CA PRO A 101 13.47 -13.77 4.52
C PRO A 101 12.37 -13.75 3.43
N PRO A 102 12.51 -12.89 2.41
CA PRO A 102 11.62 -12.88 1.25
C PRO A 102 11.48 -14.27 0.58
N ASP A 103 10.34 -14.51 -0.06
CA ASP A 103 10.11 -15.76 -0.78
C ASP A 103 11.10 -15.90 -1.95
N GLY A 104 11.75 -17.06 -2.07
CA GLY A 104 12.78 -17.30 -3.09
C GLY A 104 14.19 -16.84 -2.70
N TRP A 105 14.37 -16.31 -1.49
CA TRP A 105 15.72 -16.00 -1.00
C TRP A 105 16.55 -17.28 -0.78
N ASN A 106 17.71 -17.35 -1.44
CA ASN A 106 18.66 -18.45 -1.31
C ASN A 106 20.00 -17.93 -0.76
N PRO A 107 20.38 -18.26 0.49
CA PRO A 107 21.64 -17.80 1.09
C PRO A 107 22.87 -18.36 0.38
N LYS A 108 22.76 -19.51 -0.30
CA LYS A 108 23.89 -20.18 -0.95
C LYS A 108 24.21 -19.62 -2.33
N ALA A 109 23.34 -18.80 -2.91
CA ALA A 109 23.51 -18.27 -4.26
C ALA A 109 24.60 -17.17 -4.37
N GLY A 110 25.46 -17.01 -3.37
CA GLY A 110 26.51 -15.97 -3.36
C GLY A 110 25.98 -14.53 -3.18
N ASN A 111 24.66 -14.34 -3.09
CA ASN A 111 24.03 -13.06 -2.77
C ASN A 111 24.13 -12.82 -1.25
N SER A 112 25.35 -12.54 -0.78
CA SER A 112 25.68 -12.24 0.62
C SER A 112 25.11 -10.89 1.11
N ALA A 113 24.47 -10.11 0.23
CA ALA A 113 23.66 -8.98 0.64
C ALA A 113 22.49 -9.51 1.48
N ARG A 114 22.59 -9.38 2.81
CA ARG A 114 21.47 -9.58 3.71
C ARG A 114 20.27 -8.82 3.12
N PRO A 115 19.08 -9.44 3.02
CA PRO A 115 17.89 -8.67 2.71
C PRO A 115 17.85 -7.57 3.76
N ILE A 116 17.99 -6.32 3.33
CA ILE A 116 17.94 -5.13 4.19
C ILE A 116 16.59 -5.29 4.88
N ALA A 117 16.60 -5.73 6.16
CA ALA A 117 15.41 -5.76 6.98
C ALA A 117 14.83 -4.36 6.85
N SER A 118 13.66 -4.23 6.19
CA SER A 118 13.11 -2.99 5.65
C SER A 118 13.60 -1.81 6.48
N SER A 119 14.62 -1.09 6.00
CA SER A 119 15.36 -0.18 6.86
C SER A 119 14.36 0.83 7.38
N THR A 120 14.16 0.82 8.70
CA THR A 120 13.26 1.75 9.39
C THR A 120 13.72 3.21 9.26
N ASP A 121 14.81 3.47 8.53
CA ASP A 121 15.45 4.78 8.41
C ASP A 121 15.17 5.55 7.11
N ASP A 122 14.55 4.98 6.07
CA ASP A 122 14.24 5.75 4.84
C ASP A 122 12.79 6.27 4.81
N HIS A 123 12.34 6.78 5.95
CA HIS A 123 10.99 7.31 6.16
C HIS A 123 10.83 8.80 5.82
N ARG A 124 11.82 9.46 5.22
CA ARG A 124 11.87 10.93 5.17
C ARG A 124 11.57 11.61 3.84
N ARG A 125 11.23 10.91 2.75
CA ARG A 125 11.27 11.62 1.46
C ARG A 125 10.24 11.40 0.36
N PHE A 126 9.09 10.77 0.57
CA PHE A 126 8.11 10.66 -0.53
C PHE A 126 6.65 10.75 -0.06
N ASP A 127 6.25 11.97 0.30
CA ASP A 127 4.87 12.39 0.53
C ASP A 127 4.37 13.10 -0.75
N VAL A 128 3.14 12.84 -1.25
CA VAL A 128 2.22 13.85 -1.87
C VAL A 128 1.15 13.27 -2.84
N ALA A 129 1.32 12.14 -3.53
CA ALA A 129 0.51 11.90 -4.75
C ALA A 129 -0.90 11.28 -4.64
N ILE A 130 -1.37 10.65 -3.54
CA ILE A 130 -2.62 9.83 -3.59
C ILE A 130 -3.89 10.55 -3.10
N SER A 131 -3.80 11.81 -2.63
CA SER A 131 -4.99 12.52 -2.15
C SER A 131 -6.00 12.88 -3.26
N VAL A 132 -5.64 12.80 -4.54
CA VAL A 132 -6.49 13.30 -5.64
C VAL A 132 -7.53 12.28 -6.10
N GLN A 133 -7.16 11.01 -6.26
CA GLN A 133 -8.07 10.00 -6.83
C GLN A 133 -9.24 9.61 -5.91
N VAL A 134 -9.03 9.60 -4.59
CA VAL A 134 -10.11 9.33 -3.63
C VAL A 134 -11.08 10.51 -3.55
N TYR A 135 -10.58 11.74 -3.78
CA TYR A 135 -11.39 12.95 -3.74
C TYR A 135 -12.31 13.08 -4.96
N GLU A 136 -11.83 12.76 -6.16
CA GLU A 136 -12.64 12.80 -7.39
C GLU A 136 -13.78 11.78 -7.36
N ARG A 137 -13.54 10.57 -6.82
CA ARG A 137 -14.61 9.58 -6.63
C ARG A 137 -15.63 10.06 -5.59
N ALA A 138 -15.19 10.62 -4.48
CA ALA A 138 -16.08 11.16 -3.45
C ALA A 138 -16.94 12.33 -3.96
N HIS A 139 -16.40 13.18 -4.84
CA HIS A 139 -17.17 14.25 -5.51
C HIS A 139 -18.22 13.70 -6.48
N SER A 140 -17.89 12.68 -7.27
CA SER A 140 -18.88 12.00 -8.13
C SER A 140 -20.08 11.46 -7.33
N TYR A 141 -19.87 10.98 -6.11
CA TYR A 141 -20.95 10.51 -5.24
C TYR A 141 -21.79 11.65 -4.63
N ALA A 142 -21.18 12.81 -4.35
CA ALA A 142 -21.88 13.97 -3.79
C ALA A 142 -22.81 14.64 -4.82
N ASP A 143 -22.46 14.59 -6.11
CA ASP A 143 -23.22 15.22 -7.20
C ASP A 143 -24.31 14.33 -7.81
N GLY A 144 -24.60 13.15 -7.22
CA GLY A 144 -25.62 12.23 -7.72
C GLY A 144 -25.30 11.59 -9.07
N LYS A 145 -24.07 11.77 -9.60
CA LYS A 145 -23.59 11.07 -10.79
C LYS A 145 -23.10 9.68 -10.40
N ILE A 146 -24.00 8.72 -10.46
CA ILE A 146 -23.64 7.30 -10.47
C ILE A 146 -22.92 7.02 -11.78
N ILE A 147 -21.59 6.92 -11.74
CA ILE A 147 -20.82 6.34 -12.83
C ILE A 147 -20.93 4.82 -12.67
N SER A 148 -21.90 4.22 -13.36
CA SER A 148 -21.96 2.77 -13.54
C SER A 148 -20.89 2.35 -14.55
N TYR A 149 -20.03 1.41 -14.17
CA TYR A 149 -19.17 0.66 -15.08
C TYR A 149 -19.91 -0.56 -15.62
#